data_AF-A0A151IWN0-F1
#
_entry.id   AF-A0A151IWN0-F1
#
_cell.length_a   1.000
_cell.length_b   1.000
_cell.length_c   1.000
_cell.angle_alpha   90.00
_cell.angle_beta   90.00
_cell.angle_gamma   90.00
#
_symmetry.space_group_name_H-M   'P 1'
#
loop_
_entity.id
_entity.type
_entity.pdbx_description
1 polymer ?
#
loop_
_entity_poly.entity_id
_entity_poly.type
_entity_poly.pdbx_seq_one_letter_code
_entity_poly.pdbx_strand_id
1 'polypeptide(L)'
;MKWQSTPQLSWQREFRRRQLLKAFGIYKMLRRIENLKIQRQFWVRPIFTEERRHLQGASDNLIREMQYIDMEKHIEYLRMDTLTFRIILNIMNCYI
;
A
#
# COMPACT_ATOMS: atom_id res chain seq x y z
N MET A 1 39.41 16.02 20.00
CA MET A 1 38.21 16.88 19.97
C MET A 1 37.00 16.07 20.40
N LYS A 2 36.36 16.41 21.53
CA LYS A 2 35.08 15.80 21.93
C LYS A 2 33.97 16.61 21.28
N TRP A 3 33.21 15.99 20.38
CA TRP A 3 31.96 16.59 19.87
C TRP A 3 31.00 16.72 21.04
N GLN A 4 30.89 17.91 21.62
CA GLN A 4 29.88 18.19 22.63
C GLN A 4 28.54 18.32 21.91
N SER A 5 27.73 17.26 21.97
CA SER A 5 26.33 17.32 21.59
C SER A 5 25.66 18.33 22.51
N THR A 6 25.35 19.52 22.00
CA THR A 6 24.62 20.53 22.77
C THR A 6 23.28 19.90 23.18
N PRO A 7 22.93 19.87 24.47
CA PRO A 7 21.66 19.30 24.92
C PRO A 7 20.54 20.19 24.39
N GLN A 8 19.99 19.82 23.24
CA GLN A 8 18.86 20.54 22.66
C GLN A 8 17.69 20.44 23.63
N LEU A 9 17.17 21.60 24.04
CA LEU A 9 16.02 21.72 24.91
C LEU A 9 14.87 20.86 24.33
N SER A 10 14.19 20.09 25.18
CA SER A 10 13.16 19.13 24.76
C SER A 10 12.10 19.77 23.85
N TRP A 11 11.77 21.03 24.11
CA TRP A 11 10.84 21.84 23.32
C TRP A 11 11.33 22.08 21.87
N GLN A 12 12.61 22.36 21.65
CA GLN A 12 13.16 22.55 20.30
C GLN A 12 13.13 21.24 19.50
N ARG A 13 13.34 20.10 20.16
CA ARG A 13 13.20 18.77 19.54
C ARG A 13 11.75 18.49 19.15
N GLU A 14 10.80 18.79 20.04
CA GLU A 14 9.37 18.61 19.79
C GLU A 14 8.87 19.53 18.66
N PHE A 15 9.32 20.78 18.62
CA PHE A 15 9.01 21.71 17.55
C PHE A 15 9.50 21.19 16.19
N ARG A 16 10.77 20.75 16.11
CA ARG A 16 11.31 20.13 14.89
C ARG A 16 10.57 18.86 14.50
N ARG A 17 10.20 18.01 15.47
CA ARG A 17 9.40 16.80 15.23
C ARG A 17 8.07 17.15 14.59
N ARG A 18 7.36 18.17 15.09
CA ARG A 18 6.08 18.63 14.52
C ARG A 18 6.25 19.15 13.09
N GLN A 19 7.31 19.89 12.80
CA GLN A 19 7.61 20.35 11.45
C GLN A 19 7.90 19.18 10.50
N LEU A 20 8.69 18.21 10.94
CA LEU A 20 8.97 16.99 10.17
C LEU A 20 7.70 16.18 9.90
N LEU A 21 6.82 16.02 10.90
CA LEU A 21 5.55 15.32 10.74
C LEU A 21 4.63 16.03 9.74
N LYS A 22 4.58 17.38 9.75
CA LYS A 22 3.85 18.16 8.75
C LYS A 22 4.42 17.94 7.35
N ALA A 23 5.74 18.05 7.19
CA ALA A 23 6.41 17.82 5.91
C ALA A 23 6.19 16.39 5.39
N PHE A 24 6.29 15.39 6.27
CA PHE A 24 6.03 13.99 5.94
C PHE A 24 4.58 13.75 5.55
N GLY A 25 3.62 14.38 6.24
CA GLY A 25 2.21 14.34 5.88
C GLY A 25 1.95 14.91 4.48
N ILE A 26 2.54 16.08 4.17
CA ILE A 26 2.46 16.71 2.84
C ILE A 26 3.07 15.79 1.79
N TYR A 27 4.27 15.25 2.03
CA TYR A 27 4.92 14.29 1.14
C TYR A 27 4.02 13.08 0.84
N LYS A 28 3.41 12.48 1.87
CA LYS A 28 2.52 11.33 1.72
C LYS A 28 1.28 11.67 0.90
N MET A 29 0.74 12.88 1.06
CA MET A 29 -0.40 13.37 0.29
C MET A 29 -0.01 13.58 -1.20
N LEU A 30 1.10 14.26 -1.46
CA LEU A 30 1.60 14.49 -2.82
C LEU A 30 1.89 13.17 -3.54
N ARG A 31 2.55 12.23 -2.86
CA ARG A 31 2.82 10.89 -3.39
C ARG A 31 1.54 10.12 -3.72
N ARG A 32 0.47 10.29 -2.92
CA ARG A 32 -0.82 9.68 -3.22
C ARG A 32 -1.47 10.30 -4.47
N ILE A 33 -1.40 11.62 -4.62
CA ILE A 33 -1.92 12.32 -5.81
C ILE A 33 -1.15 11.90 -7.07
N GLU A 34 0.17 11.80 -6.98
CA GLU A 34 1.02 11.34 -8.07
C GLU A 34 0.70 9.90 -8.47
N ASN A 35 0.56 8.99 -7.50
CA ASN A 35 0.13 7.61 -7.76
C ASN A 35 -1.24 7.55 -8.44
N LEU A 36 -2.20 8.40 -8.05
CA LEU A 36 -3.51 8.48 -8.71
C LEU A 36 -3.40 9.00 -10.15
N LYS A 37 -2.50 9.96 -10.41
CA LYS A 37 -2.23 10.43 -11.79
C LYS A 37 -1.63 9.32 -12.65
N ILE A 38 -0.65 8.58 -12.13
CA ILE A 38 -0.04 7.43 -12.82
C ILE A 38 -1.11 6.37 -13.10
N GLN A 39 -1.95 6.02 -12.11
CA GLN A 39 -3.06 5.08 -12.31
C GLN A 39 -4.07 5.54 -13.36
N ARG A 40 -4.30 6.85 -13.53
CA ARG A 40 -5.17 7.37 -14.59
C ARG A 40 -4.52 7.40 -15.97
N GLN A 41 -3.19 7.54 -16.01
CA GLN A 41 -2.44 7.58 -17.27
C GLN A 41 -2.28 6.19 -17.90
N PHE A 42 -2.20 5.14 -17.07
CA PHE A 42 -2.04 3.77 -17.52
C PHE A 42 -3.29 2.95 -17.21
N TRP A 43 -3.89 2.34 -18.24
CA TRP A 43 -5.01 1.41 -18.08
C TRP A 43 -4.61 0.10 -17.36
N VAL A 44 -3.31 -0.21 -17.35
CA VAL A 44 -2.76 -1.34 -16.61
C VAL A 44 -2.65 -0.96 -15.14
N ARG A 45 -3.43 -1.62 -14.28
CA ARG A 45 -3.38 -1.35 -12.84
C ARG A 45 -2.02 -1.72 -12.25
N PRO A 46 -1.51 -1.02 -11.22
CA PRO A 46 -0.16 -1.24 -10.69
C PRO A 46 0.12 -2.66 -10.18
N ILE A 47 -0.92 -3.38 -9.75
CA ILE A 47 -0.87 -4.79 -9.36
C ILE A 47 -0.52 -5.73 -10.54
N PHE A 48 -0.54 -5.24 -11.78
CA PHE A 48 -0.18 -6.00 -12.99
C PHE A 48 1.09 -5.51 -13.67
N THR A 49 1.93 -4.72 -12.98
CA THR A 49 3.25 -4.35 -13.50
C THR A 49 4.10 -5.60 -13.75
N GLU A 50 5.07 -5.55 -14.67
CA GLU A 50 5.94 -6.70 -14.97
C GLU A 50 6.65 -7.25 -13.72
N GLU A 51 7.17 -6.37 -12.89
CA GLU A 51 7.77 -6.73 -11.59
C GLU A 51 6.75 -7.46 -10.70
N ARG A 52 5.53 -6.94 -10.57
CA ARG A 52 4.46 -7.58 -9.77
C ARG A 52 4.04 -8.91 -10.35
N ARG A 53 3.89 -9.04 -11.67
CA ARG A 53 3.58 -10.30 -12.34
C ARG A 53 4.65 -11.36 -12.09
N HIS A 54 5.91 -10.95 -12.02
CA HIS A 54 7.02 -11.84 -11.70
C HIS A 54 6.99 -12.26 -10.21
N LEU A 55 6.71 -11.32 -9.30
CA LEU A 55 6.55 -11.60 -7.86
C LEU A 55 5.29 -12.43 -7.53
N GLN A 56 4.27 -12.39 -8.39
CA GLN A 56 3.05 -13.19 -8.32
C GLN A 56 3.24 -14.63 -8.80
N GLY A 57 4.48 -15.13 -8.88
CA GLY A 57 4.84 -16.49 -9.31
C GLY A 57 4.18 -17.66 -8.58
N ALA A 58 3.28 -17.41 -7.62
CA ALA A 58 2.24 -18.30 -7.12
C ALA A 58 0.94 -17.50 -6.93
N SER A 59 -0.20 -18.07 -7.35
CA SER A 59 -1.52 -17.39 -7.47
C SER A 59 -2.00 -16.68 -6.20
N ASP A 60 -1.51 -17.14 -5.04
CA ASP A 60 -1.98 -16.80 -3.71
C ASP A 60 -1.75 -15.32 -3.36
N ASN A 61 -0.70 -14.73 -3.94
CA ASN A 61 -0.37 -13.32 -3.73
C ASN A 61 -1.30 -12.39 -4.51
N LEU A 62 -1.81 -12.80 -5.68
CA LEU A 62 -2.64 -11.94 -6.53
C LEU A 62 -3.99 -11.64 -5.89
N ILE A 63 -4.68 -12.66 -5.36
CA ILE A 63 -5.98 -12.50 -4.67
C ILE A 63 -5.81 -11.57 -3.47
N ARG A 64 -4.77 -11.78 -2.64
CA ARG A 64 -4.48 -10.94 -1.48
C ARG A 64 -4.16 -9.51 -1.91
N GLU A 65 -3.32 -9.32 -2.91
CA GLU A 65 -3.00 -7.98 -3.44
C GLU A 65 -4.24 -7.24 -3.93
N MET A 66 -5.17 -7.92 -4.64
CA MET A 66 -6.44 -7.32 -5.02
C MET A 66 -7.27 -6.91 -3.80
N GLN A 67 -7.40 -7.77 -2.78
CA GLN A 67 -8.18 -7.43 -1.56
C GLN A 67 -7.61 -6.21 -0.83
N TYR A 68 -6.28 -6.06 -0.76
CA TYR A 68 -5.64 -4.97 -0.03
C TYR A 68 -5.50 -3.67 -0.82
N ILE A 69 -5.30 -3.76 -2.13
CA ILE A 69 -4.93 -2.62 -2.98
C ILE A 69 -6.11 -2.16 -3.83
N ASP A 70 -6.92 -3.10 -4.34
CA ASP A 70 -7.95 -2.82 -5.35
C ASP A 70 -9.15 -3.78 -5.23
N MET A 71 -10.03 -3.48 -4.27
CA MET A 71 -11.22 -4.29 -4.00
C MET A 71 -12.20 -4.32 -5.19
N GLU A 72 -12.25 -3.26 -5.99
CA GLU A 72 -13.03 -3.23 -7.23
C GLU A 72 -12.50 -4.29 -8.21
N LYS A 73 -11.17 -4.37 -8.36
CA LYS A 73 -10.56 -5.39 -9.22
C LYS A 73 -10.77 -6.81 -8.69
N HIS A 74 -10.78 -7.01 -7.37
CA HIS A 74 -11.12 -8.31 -6.77
C HIS A 74 -12.51 -8.78 -7.23
N ILE A 75 -13.51 -7.90 -7.12
CA ILE A 75 -14.89 -8.20 -7.54
C ILE A 75 -14.97 -8.41 -9.04
N GLU A 76 -14.31 -7.58 -9.84
CA GLU A 76 -14.30 -7.72 -11.30
C GLU A 76 -13.66 -9.04 -11.76
N TYR A 77 -12.56 -9.44 -11.12
CA TYR A 77 -11.79 -10.64 -11.46
C TYR A 77 -12.50 -11.92 -11.04
N LEU A 78 -12.93 -12.02 -9.77
CA LEU A 78 -13.60 -13.21 -9.25
C LEU A 78 -15.10 -13.23 -9.53
N ARG A 79 -15.67 -12.12 -10.02
CA ARG A 79 -17.12 -11.92 -10.23
C ARG A 79 -17.96 -12.15 -8.96
N MET A 80 -17.34 -11.96 -7.79
CA MET A 80 -17.96 -12.13 -6.48
C MET A 80 -17.29 -11.24 -5.44
N ASP A 81 -18.00 -10.94 -4.37
CA ASP A 81 -17.45 -10.21 -3.24
C ASP A 81 -16.55 -11.10 -2.36
N THR A 82 -15.77 -10.45 -1.49
CA THR A 82 -14.78 -11.10 -0.63
C THR A 82 -15.40 -12.11 0.35
N LEU A 83 -16.62 -11.88 0.83
CA LEU A 83 -17.28 -12.80 1.75
C LEU A 83 -17.70 -14.08 1.01
N THR A 84 -18.34 -13.94 -0.15
CA THR A 84 -18.73 -15.07 -0.99
C THR A 84 -17.52 -15.93 -1.37
N PHE A 85 -16.41 -15.29 -1.77
CA PHE A 85 -15.16 -15.99 -2.06
C PHE A 85 -14.66 -16.81 -0.86
N ARG A 86 -14.65 -16.23 0.35
CA ARG A 86 -14.22 -16.93 1.58
C ARG A 86 -15.12 -18.10 1.95
N ILE A 87 -16.43 -17.96 1.77
CA ILE A 87 -17.40 -19.05 2.02
C ILE A 87 -17.09 -20.23 1.09
N ILE A 88 -16.92 -19.96 -0.21
CA ILE A 88 -16.59 -20.99 -1.20
C ILE A 88 -15.25 -21.65 -0.87
N LEU A 89 -14.24 -20.86 -0.51
CA LEU A 89 -12.92 -21.38 -0.16
C LEU A 89 -12.99 -22.37 1.02
N ASN A 90 -13.78 -22.01 2.04
CA ASN A 90 -14.01 -22.85 3.22
C ASN A 90 -14.78 -24.14 2.86
N ILE A 91 -15.81 -24.04 2.01
CA ILE A 91 -16.55 -25.22 1.52
C ILE A 91 -15.64 -26.19 0.77
N MET A 92 -14.73 -25.66 -0.05
CA MET A 92 -13.76 -26.45 -0.82
C MET A 92 -12.63 -27.01 0.05
N ASN A 93 -12.56 -26.63 1.33
CA ASN A 93 -11.49 -26.96 2.27
C ASN A 93 -10.09 -26.59 1.72
N CYS A 94 -10.04 -25.52 0.92
CA CYS A 94 -8.80 -24.96 0.41
C CYS A 94 -8.34 -23.86 1.36
N TYR A 95 -7.07 -23.87 1.74
CA TYR A 95 -6.46 -22.76 2.47
C TYR A 95 -5.41 -22.11 1.56
N ILE A 96 -5.59 -20.82 1.28
CA ILE A 96 -4.70 -19.97 0.46
C ILE A 96 -3.95 -19.00 1.38
#